data_AF-A0A7J5ANH1-F1
#
_entry.id   AF-A0A7J5ANH1-F1
#
_cell.length_a   1.000
_cell.length_b   1.000
_cell.length_c   1.000
_cell.angle_alpha   90.00
_cell.angle_beta   90.00
_cell.angle_gamma   90.00
#
_symmetry.space_group_name_H-M   'P 1'
#
loop_
_entity.id
_entity.type
_entity.pdbx_description
1 polymer ?
#
loop_
_entity_poly.entity_id
_entity_poly.type
_entity_poly.pdbx_seq_one_letter_code
_entity_poly.pdbx_strand_id
1 'polypeptide(L)'
;MAKLTAADGHRVPTGWNDTEVAYPTDPCLHELFEEQARRTPDAIAVVSDERTVRYAELDREADRLARRLRAAGVRAESVVGV
;
A
#
# COMPACT_ATOMS: atom_id res chain seq x y z
N MET A 1 17.77 38.74 14.65
CA MET A 1 17.07 37.45 14.83
C MET A 1 15.65 37.73 15.30
N ALA A 2 14.74 38.06 14.37
CA ALA A 2 13.36 38.39 14.69
C ALA A 2 12.55 37.10 14.90
N LYS A 3 11.97 36.95 16.09
CA LYS A 3 11.07 35.85 16.44
C LYS A 3 9.73 36.03 15.72
N LEU A 4 9.26 34.94 15.13
CA LEU A 4 7.89 34.75 14.65
C LEU A 4 6.95 34.95 15.86
N THR A 5 6.10 35.98 15.81
CA THR A 5 5.21 36.38 16.92
C THR A 5 3.92 35.56 16.86
N ALA A 6 3.37 35.20 18.01
CA ALA A 6 2.22 34.29 18.15
C ALA A 6 0.88 34.75 17.54
N ALA A 7 0.88 35.75 16.63
CA ALA A 7 -0.22 36.01 15.69
C ALA A 7 -0.11 35.17 14.40
N ASP A 8 0.95 34.35 14.27
CA ASP A 8 1.21 33.46 13.15
C ASP A 8 0.33 32.20 13.17
N GLY A 9 -0.98 32.42 13.07
CA GLY A 9 -1.96 31.37 12.77
C GLY A 9 -1.80 30.88 11.33
N HIS A 10 -0.96 29.86 11.14
CA HIS A 10 -1.15 28.81 10.12
C HIS A 10 -1.34 29.30 8.68
N ARG A 11 -0.49 30.23 8.19
CA ARG A 11 -0.33 30.39 6.74
C ARG A 11 0.54 29.25 6.21
N VAL A 12 -0.11 28.13 5.87
CA VAL A 12 0.50 27.04 5.12
C VAL A 12 0.96 27.58 3.77
N PRO A 13 2.25 27.46 3.39
CA PRO A 13 2.72 27.86 2.07
C PRO A 13 2.01 27.04 1.00
N THR A 14 1.09 27.66 0.25
CA THR A 14 0.27 26.97 -0.76
C THR A 14 1.12 26.39 -1.89
N GLY A 15 2.21 27.05 -2.29
CA GLY A 15 3.08 26.55 -3.36
C GLY A 15 3.96 25.34 -3.02
N TRP A 16 4.16 25.03 -1.73
CA TRP A 16 4.94 23.85 -1.29
C TRP A 16 4.04 22.70 -0.82
N ASN A 17 2.77 22.99 -0.49
CA ASN A 17 1.78 22.01 -0.02
C ASN A 17 0.69 21.71 -1.06
N ASP A 18 0.85 22.19 -2.29
CA ASP A 18 0.00 21.80 -3.43
C ASP A 18 0.39 20.40 -3.92
N THR A 19 0.06 19.40 -3.11
CA THR A 19 0.28 17.97 -3.37
C THR A 19 -1.01 17.22 -3.66
N GLU A 20 -2.11 17.96 -3.83
CA GLU A 20 -3.42 17.38 -4.10
C GLU A 20 -3.42 16.72 -5.48
N VAL A 21 -3.49 15.39 -5.47
CA VAL A 21 -3.60 14.56 -6.68
C VAL A 21 -4.72 13.57 -6.43
N ALA A 22 -5.59 13.38 -7.42
CA ALA A 22 -6.65 12.38 -7.33
C ALA A 22 -6.05 10.98 -7.15
N TYR A 23 -6.33 10.37 -6.00
CA TYR A 23 -5.94 9.00 -5.67
C TYR A 23 -7.16 8.22 -5.18
N PRO A 24 -7.35 6.95 -5.59
CA PRO A 24 -8.47 6.15 -5.11
C PRO A 24 -8.34 5.89 -3.60
N THR A 25 -9.23 6.44 -2.80
CA THR A 25 -9.23 6.27 -1.32
C THR A 25 -10.03 5.08 -0.84
N ASP A 26 -10.92 4.55 -1.68
CA ASP A 26 -11.86 3.50 -1.32
C ASP A 26 -11.24 2.09 -1.30
N PRO A 27 -10.47 1.65 -2.33
CA PRO A 27 -9.91 0.31 -2.33
C PRO A 27 -8.71 0.21 -1.39
N CYS A 28 -8.62 -0.91 -0.68
CA CYS A 28 -7.42 -1.31 0.03
C CYS A 28 -6.29 -1.62 -0.96
N LEU A 29 -5.04 -1.46 -0.54
CA LEU A 29 -3.87 -1.74 -1.37
C LEU A 29 -3.87 -3.16 -1.96
N HIS A 30 -4.29 -4.17 -1.20
CA HIS A 30 -4.35 -5.55 -1.67
C HIS A 30 -5.39 -5.73 -2.80
N GLU A 31 -6.49 -4.98 -2.78
CA GLU A 31 -7.50 -5.03 -3.85
C GLU A 31 -6.97 -4.45 -5.15
N LEU A 32 -6.17 -3.37 -5.07
CA LEU A 32 -5.47 -2.82 -6.24
C LEU A 32 -4.44 -3.81 -6.81
N PHE A 33 -3.76 -4.56 -5.94
CA PHE A 33 -2.83 -5.61 -6.35
C PHE A 33 -3.55 -6.77 -7.04
N GLU A 34 -4.63 -7.29 -6.45
CA GLU A 34 -5.44 -8.35 -7.04
C GLU A 34 -6.01 -7.95 -8.42
N GLU A 35 -6.41 -6.68 -8.57
CA GLU A 35 -6.85 -6.15 -9.85
C GLU A 35 -5.73 -6.13 -10.89
N GLN A 36 -4.52 -5.71 -10.49
CA GLN A 36 -3.35 -5.81 -11.36
C GLN A 36 -3.03 -7.27 -11.74
N ALA A 37 -3.16 -8.20 -10.79
CA ALA A 37 -2.92 -9.62 -11.03
C ALA A 37 -3.94 -10.24 -12.00
N ARG A 38 -5.20 -9.79 -11.95
CA ARG A 38 -6.21 -10.16 -12.95
C ARG A 38 -5.93 -9.57 -14.33
N ARG A 39 -5.45 -8.33 -14.39
CA ARG A 39 -5.15 -7.64 -15.66
C ARG A 39 -3.95 -8.22 -16.40
N THR A 40 -2.88 -8.54 -15.67
CA THR A 40 -1.63 -9.02 -16.25
C THR A 40 -1.09 -10.24 -15.49
N PRO A 41 -1.79 -11.39 -15.54
CA PRO A 41 -1.48 -12.54 -14.70
C PRO A 41 -0.09 -13.14 -14.99
N ASP A 42 0.34 -13.09 -16.25
CA ASP A 42 1.61 -13.65 -16.70
C ASP A 42 2.79 -12.67 -16.60
N ALA A 43 2.53 -11.40 -16.27
CA ALA A 43 3.60 -10.43 -16.09
C ALA A 43 4.40 -10.76 -14.82
N ILE A 44 5.70 -10.44 -14.86
CA ILE A 44 6.58 -10.63 -13.71
C ILE A 44 6.25 -9.60 -12.63
N ALA A 45 5.98 -10.08 -11.41
CA ALA A 45 5.71 -9.24 -10.25
C ALA A 45 6.96 -9.03 -9.40
N VAL A 46 7.75 -10.09 -9.21
CA VAL A 46 8.96 -10.08 -8.37
C VAL A 46 10.07 -10.86 -9.06
N VAL A 47 11.28 -10.32 -9.00
CA VAL A 47 12.53 -10.99 -9.40
C VAL A 47 13.46 -10.97 -8.21
N SER A 48 13.98 -12.13 -7.83
CA SER A 48 15.12 -12.30 -6.94
C SER A 48 16.17 -13.20 -7.60
N ASP A 49 17.36 -13.30 -7.00
CA ASP A 49 18.45 -14.13 -7.52
C ASP A 49 18.04 -15.61 -7.68
N GLU A 50 17.10 -16.07 -6.85
CA GLU A 50 16.68 -17.47 -6.77
C GLU A 50 15.44 -17.78 -7.63
N ARG A 51 14.58 -16.77 -7.85
CA ARG A 51 13.28 -17.00 -8.50
C ARG A 51 12.68 -15.75 -9.13
N THR A 52 11.93 -16.01 -10.18
CA THR A 52 11.05 -15.04 -10.84
C THR A 52 9.61 -15.47 -10.61
N VAL A 53 8.79 -14.56 -10.08
CA VAL A 53 7.40 -14.85 -9.71
C VAL A 53 6.47 -13.94 -10.50
N ARG A 54 5.45 -14.51 -11.13
CA ARG A 54 4.41 -13.77 -11.86
C ARG A 54 3.33 -13.26 -10.92
N TYR A 55 2.59 -12.26 -11.36
CA TYR A 55 1.47 -11.71 -10.57
C TYR A 55 0.47 -12.78 -10.13
N ALA A 56 0.05 -13.68 -11.03
CA ALA A 56 -0.91 -14.73 -10.69
C ALA A 56 -0.34 -15.80 -9.72
N GLU A 57 0.98 -15.96 -9.64
CA GLU A 57 1.61 -16.88 -8.71
C GLU A 57 1.72 -16.24 -7.33
N LEU A 58 2.18 -14.99 -7.29
CA LEU A 58 2.31 -14.22 -6.06
C LEU A 58 0.96 -14.04 -5.36
N ASP A 59 -0.09 -13.70 -6.13
CA ASP A 59 -1.45 -13.54 -5.64
C ASP A 59 -1.97 -14.81 -4.95
N ARG A 60 -1.83 -15.97 -5.61
CA ARG A 60 -2.23 -17.27 -5.03
C ARG A 60 -1.47 -17.62 -3.76
N GLU A 61 -0.17 -17.32 -3.70
CA GLU A 61 0.65 -17.56 -2.51
C GLU A 61 0.25 -16.64 -1.35
N ALA A 62 0.04 -15.35 -1.64
CA ALA A 62 -0.43 -14.36 -0.68
C ALA A 62 -1.81 -14.74 -0.13
N ASP A 63 -2.74 -15.16 -0.99
CA ASP A 63 -4.07 -15.63 -0.61
C ASP A 63 -4.03 -16.85 0.31
N ARG A 64 -3.15 -17.81 0.00
CA ARG A 64 -2.95 -19.00 0.84
C ARG A 64 -2.45 -18.59 2.24
N LEU A 65 -1.53 -17.64 2.31
CA LEU A 65 -1.03 -17.12 3.57
C LEU A 65 -2.12 -16.34 4.32
N ALA A 66 -2.87 -15.49 3.64
CA ALA A 66 -3.96 -14.70 4.21
C ALA A 66 -5.02 -15.61 4.87
N ARG A 67 -5.40 -16.72 4.23
CA ARG A 67 -6.32 -17.71 4.83
C ARG A 67 -5.77 -18.31 6.12
N ARG A 68 -4.47 -18.61 6.17
CA ARG A 68 -3.81 -19.14 7.38
C ARG A 68 -3.78 -18.10 8.50
N LEU A 69 -3.46 -16.85 8.19
CA LEU A 69 -3.47 -15.74 9.15
C LEU A 69 -4.87 -15.51 9.72
N ARG A 70 -5.91 -15.51 8.87
CA ARG A 70 -7.31 -15.42 9.31
C ARG A 70 -7.69 -16.60 10.23
N ALA A 71 -7.27 -17.81 9.88
CA ALA A 71 -7.50 -19.01 10.71
C ALA A 71 -6.76 -18.93 12.07
N ALA A 72 -5.61 -18.26 12.12
CA ALA A 72 -4.87 -18.00 13.36
C ALA A 72 -5.45 -16.84 14.20
N GLY A 73 -6.53 -16.19 13.74
CA GLY A 73 -7.25 -15.16 14.48
C GLY A 73 -6.88 -13.72 14.14
N VAL A 74 -6.08 -13.48 13.09
CA VAL A 74 -5.78 -12.13 12.59
C VAL A 74 -7.04 -11.44 12.09
N ARG A 75 -7.26 -10.19 12.53
CA ARG A 75 -8.42 -9.35 12.18
C ARG A 75 -7.94 -7.95 11.77
N ALA A 76 -8.88 -7.07 11.42
CA ALA A 76 -8.59 -5.65 11.28
C ALA A 76 -7.85 -5.13 12.52
N GLU A 77 -6.85 -4.28 12.29
CA GLU A 77 -5.99 -3.68 13.35
C GLU A 77 -5.08 -4.67 14.10
N SER A 78 -5.02 -5.94 13.70
CA SER A 78 -4.06 -6.90 14.25
C SER A 78 -2.66 -6.65 13.72
N VAL A 79 -1.65 -6.68 14.60
CA VAL A 79 -0.23 -6.55 14.22
C VAL A 79 0.36 -7.94 13.96
N VAL A 80 1.02 -8.10 12.80
CA VAL A 80 1.74 -9.31 12.41
C VAL A 80 3.21 -8.94 12.21
N GLY A 81 4.13 -9.63 12.89
CA GLY A 81 5.57 -9.47 12.69
C GLY A 81 6.02 -10.11 11.37
N VAL A 82 6.92 -9.45 10.65
CA VAL A 82 7.49 -9.87 9.35
C VAL A 82 9.00 -9.98 9.47
#